data_AF-A0A1U7II96-F1
#
_entry.id   AF-A0A1U7II96-F1
#
_cell.length_a   1.000
_cell.length_b   1.000
_cell.length_c   1.000
_cell.angle_alpha   90.00
_cell.angle_beta   90.00
_cell.angle_gamma   90.00
#
_symmetry.space_group_name_H-M   'P 1'
#
loop_
_entity.id
_entity.type
_entity.pdbx_description
1 polymer ?
#
loop_
_entity_poly.entity_id
_entity_poly.type
_entity_poly.pdbx_seq_one_letter_code
_entity_poly.pdbx_strand_id
1 'polypeptide(L)'
;MVNLDTFISDEILLAQSHPLMENNSLSVASFQGVTSPAAVWEIQKRDRISGLHKRISPLDYATSWEYWWCVPGRMLLPEDMEVLRSDRPRIESILEKLVWLLGGHCLGINSHFDGQNQPLYDWQEVLQFVTESGINADVIDIDFFPTSLQKNNKPIAGIPLEEISQYVAIEPAHLHIEFFSLQAIDGGFKLQEPKPLCSCQIWTGKPLLKNMKTGATYTRYDLCISTPYDTMGIPPVICL
;
A
#
# COMPACT_ATOMS: atom_id res chain seq x y z
N MET A 1 -1.95 -1.97 -35.20
CA MET A 1 -1.53 -1.93 -33.79
C MET A 1 -2.28 -0.76 -33.18
N VAL A 2 -3.36 -1.03 -32.46
CA VAL A 2 -4.18 0.03 -31.86
C VAL A 2 -3.34 0.60 -30.73
N ASN A 3 -2.89 1.84 -30.89
CA ASN A 3 -2.36 2.61 -29.77
C ASN A 3 -3.58 2.92 -28.90
N LEU A 4 -3.83 2.06 -27.92
CA LEU A 4 -4.77 2.37 -26.85
C LEU A 4 -4.11 3.50 -26.10
N ASP A 5 -4.63 4.72 -26.23
CA ASP A 5 -4.33 5.78 -25.27
C ASP A 5 -4.44 5.14 -23.88
N THR A 6 -3.32 5.10 -23.16
CA THR A 6 -3.23 4.41 -21.89
C THR A 6 -4.26 5.02 -20.95
N PHE A 7 -5.07 4.19 -20.29
CA PHE A 7 -6.12 4.63 -19.35
C PHE A 7 -5.57 5.63 -18.31
N ILE A 8 -4.30 5.44 -17.96
CA ILE A 8 -3.45 6.39 -17.23
C ILE A 8 -2.38 6.89 -18.21
N SER A 9 -2.36 8.20 -18.47
CA SER A 9 -1.34 8.83 -19.35
C SER A 9 0.07 8.59 -18.81
N ASP A 10 1.03 8.34 -19.70
CA ASP A 10 2.43 8.11 -19.35
C ASP A 10 3.04 9.29 -18.59
N GLU A 11 2.56 10.51 -18.85
CA GLU A 11 3.03 11.75 -18.21
C GLU A 11 2.85 11.74 -16.68
N ILE A 12 1.84 11.01 -16.18
CA ILE A 12 1.55 10.94 -14.74
C ILE A 12 2.15 9.70 -14.08
N LEU A 13 2.81 8.80 -14.83
CA LEU A 13 3.42 7.58 -14.25
C LEU A 13 4.73 7.87 -13.52
N LEU A 14 5.44 8.94 -13.86
CA LEU A 14 6.72 9.30 -13.25
C LEU A 14 6.50 10.19 -12.02
N ALA A 15 7.24 9.91 -10.96
CA ALA A 15 7.23 10.74 -9.77
C ALA A 15 8.07 12.00 -9.99
N GLN A 16 7.68 13.08 -9.33
CA GLN A 16 8.46 14.31 -9.37
C GLN A 16 9.87 14.09 -8.79
N SER A 17 10.85 14.86 -9.25
CA SER A 17 12.21 14.82 -8.72
C SER A 17 12.26 15.36 -7.29
N HIS A 18 12.99 14.67 -6.40
CA HIS A 18 13.20 15.14 -5.03
C HIS A 18 14.47 16.02 -4.93
N PRO A 19 14.42 17.19 -4.27
CA PRO A 19 15.58 18.08 -4.17
C PRO A 19 16.76 17.47 -3.38
N LEU A 20 16.47 16.50 -2.51
CA LEU A 20 17.46 15.75 -1.73
C LEU A 20 17.81 14.38 -2.35
N MET A 21 17.49 14.12 -3.63
CA MET A 21 17.74 12.80 -4.25
C MET A 21 19.21 12.35 -4.13
N GLU A 22 20.16 13.26 -4.28
CA GLU A 22 21.60 12.97 -4.18
C GLU A 22 22.00 12.50 -2.77
N ASN A 23 21.21 12.86 -1.76
CA ASN A 23 21.44 12.49 -0.37
C ASN A 23 20.76 11.16 0.01
N ASN A 24 19.91 10.59 -0.85
CA ASN A 24 19.19 9.34 -0.55
C ASN A 24 20.12 8.12 -0.44
N SER A 25 21.32 8.19 -1.04
CA SER A 25 22.36 7.17 -0.89
C SER A 25 23.15 7.30 0.41
N LEU A 26 23.00 8.40 1.16
CA LEU A 26 23.66 8.56 2.44
C LEU A 26 23.00 7.64 3.47
N SER A 27 23.82 6.83 4.14
CA SER A 27 23.35 5.91 5.16
C SER A 27 23.00 6.66 6.43
N VAL A 28 21.72 6.62 6.81
CA VAL A 28 21.34 6.81 8.21
C VAL A 28 21.57 5.46 8.87
N ALA A 29 22.45 5.39 9.89
CA ALA A 29 22.71 4.14 10.60
C ALA A 29 21.38 3.41 10.86
N SER A 30 21.25 2.20 10.30
CA SER A 30 19.98 1.47 10.32
C SER A 30 19.52 1.26 11.76
N PHE A 31 18.21 1.34 12.02
CA PHE A 31 17.60 0.99 13.31
C PHE A 31 17.98 -0.43 13.82
N GLN A 32 18.59 -1.27 12.97
CA GLN A 32 19.12 -2.58 13.29
C GLN A 32 20.41 -2.56 14.15
N GLY A 33 21.06 -1.41 14.32
CA GLY A 33 22.11 -1.17 15.31
C GLY A 33 21.71 0.00 16.19
N VAL A 34 21.09 -0.31 17.34
CA VAL A 34 20.34 0.61 18.22
C VAL A 34 20.96 2.00 18.35
N THR A 35 20.51 2.92 17.50
CA THR A 35 20.61 4.37 17.71
C THR A 35 19.19 4.83 18.07
N SER A 36 19.03 5.73 19.03
CA SER A 36 17.68 6.23 19.38
C SER A 36 17.05 6.96 18.18
N PRO A 37 15.72 6.98 18.02
CA PRO A 37 15.06 7.74 16.95
C PRO A 37 15.52 9.19 16.88
N ALA A 38 15.77 9.82 18.03
CA ALA A 38 16.31 11.17 18.11
C ALA A 38 17.70 11.29 17.43
N ALA A 39 18.60 10.33 17.64
CA ALA A 39 19.93 10.35 17.02
C ALA A 39 19.84 10.17 15.48
N VAL A 40 18.93 9.33 15.00
CA VAL A 40 18.62 9.18 13.57
C VAL A 40 18.15 10.52 13.00
N TRP A 41 17.25 11.22 13.68
CA TRP A 41 16.73 12.51 13.23
C TRP A 41 17.79 13.61 13.23
N GLU A 42 18.70 13.64 14.21
CA GLU A 42 19.81 14.60 14.19
C GLU A 42 20.74 14.39 12.98
N ILE A 43 21.02 13.14 12.61
CA ILE A 43 21.79 12.82 11.40
C ILE A 43 21.01 13.26 10.16
N GLN A 44 19.71 12.96 10.07
CA GLN A 44 18.88 13.37 8.94
C GLN A 44 18.85 14.89 8.77
N LYS A 45 18.71 15.65 9.86
CA LYS A 45 18.71 17.11 9.83
C LYS A 45 20.07 17.66 9.38
N ARG A 46 21.16 17.18 9.98
CA ARG A 46 22.54 17.63 9.70
C ARG A 46 22.94 17.35 8.26
N ASP A 47 22.73 16.12 7.81
CA ASP A 47 23.19 15.63 6.50
C ASP A 47 22.12 15.79 5.42
N ARG A 48 20.95 16.32 5.78
CA ARG A 48 19.82 16.61 4.88
C ARG A 48 19.40 15.35 4.11
N ILE A 49 19.22 14.26 4.85
CA ILE A 49 18.86 12.95 4.32
C ILE A 49 17.34 12.81 4.34
N SER A 50 16.75 12.56 3.17
CA SER A 50 15.31 12.43 2.99
C SER A 50 14.73 11.30 3.85
N GLY A 51 13.58 11.59 4.46
CA GLY A 51 12.71 10.58 5.04
C GLY A 51 11.90 9.81 4.00
N LEU A 52 11.94 10.25 2.74
CA LEU A 52 11.27 9.60 1.63
C LEU A 52 12.20 8.66 0.90
N HIS A 53 11.57 7.71 0.20
CA HIS A 53 12.23 6.88 -0.77
C HIS A 53 11.31 6.68 -1.96
N LYS A 54 11.88 6.55 -3.16
CA LYS A 54 11.09 6.38 -4.38
C LYS A 54 10.80 4.89 -4.56
N ARG A 55 9.53 4.53 -4.66
CA ARG A 55 9.08 3.17 -4.98
C ARG A 55 8.55 3.10 -6.40
N ILE A 56 8.67 1.92 -6.98
CA ILE A 56 8.11 1.58 -8.29
C ILE A 56 7.06 0.51 -8.04
N SER A 57 5.82 0.80 -8.40
CA SER A 57 4.70 -0.13 -8.28
C SER A 57 4.26 -0.56 -9.68
N PRO A 58 4.09 -1.86 -9.95
CA PRO A 58 3.61 -2.32 -11.26
C PRO A 58 2.11 -2.04 -11.40
N LEU A 59 1.69 -1.61 -12.59
CA LEU A 59 0.29 -1.57 -13.00
C LEU A 59 -0.07 -2.83 -13.79
N ASP A 60 0.82 -3.26 -14.67
CA ASP A 60 0.73 -4.50 -15.43
C ASP A 60 2.14 -5.06 -15.70
N TYR A 61 2.28 -5.97 -16.68
CA TYR A 61 3.55 -6.62 -17.01
C TYR A 61 4.57 -5.71 -17.72
N ALA A 62 4.13 -4.61 -18.34
CA ALA A 62 4.93 -3.68 -19.12
C ALA A 62 4.89 -2.24 -18.57
N THR A 63 3.92 -1.93 -17.72
CA THR A 63 3.66 -0.59 -17.19
C THR A 63 3.88 -0.57 -15.69
N SER A 64 4.62 0.42 -15.21
CA SER A 64 4.83 0.70 -13.79
C SER A 64 4.74 2.19 -13.55
N TRP A 65 4.50 2.57 -12.31
CA TRP A 65 4.46 3.97 -11.89
C TRP A 65 5.34 4.17 -10.67
N GLU A 66 5.84 5.38 -10.54
CA GLU A 66 6.70 5.78 -9.44
C GLU A 66 5.90 6.63 -8.44
N TYR A 67 6.26 6.51 -7.16
CA TYR A 67 5.74 7.37 -6.11
C TYR A 67 6.74 7.50 -4.95
N TRP A 68 6.59 8.54 -4.14
CA TRP A 68 7.40 8.74 -2.93
C TRP A 68 6.70 8.15 -1.71
N TRP A 69 7.38 7.24 -1.02
CA TRP A 69 6.88 6.63 0.21
C TRP A 69 7.67 7.12 1.42
N CYS A 70 6.99 7.19 2.58
CA CYS A 70 7.59 7.62 3.85
C CYS A 70 8.21 6.43 4.57
N VAL A 71 9.53 6.44 4.77
CA VAL A 71 10.22 5.33 5.43
C VAL A 71 9.92 5.33 6.95
N PRO A 72 9.36 4.25 7.53
CA PRO A 72 9.09 4.15 8.95
C PRO A 72 10.34 4.43 9.80
N GLY A 73 10.12 5.15 10.91
CA GLY A 73 11.19 5.60 11.81
C GLY A 73 11.99 6.82 11.34
N ARG A 74 11.90 7.21 10.06
CA ARG A 74 12.54 8.45 9.58
C ARG A 74 11.68 9.68 9.85
N MET A 75 12.35 10.80 10.09
CA MET A 75 11.72 12.12 10.06
C MET A 75 11.54 12.55 8.60
N LEU A 76 10.41 13.18 8.30
CA LEU A 76 10.16 13.91 7.06
C LEU A 76 10.60 15.36 7.25
N LEU A 77 11.56 15.78 6.44
CA LEU A 77 12.04 17.16 6.38
C LEU A 77 11.01 18.07 5.67
N PRO A 78 11.12 19.40 5.79
CA PRO A 78 10.23 20.32 5.06
C PRO A 78 10.22 20.09 3.54
N GLU A 79 11.35 19.69 2.96
CA GLU A 79 11.48 19.37 1.54
C GLU A 79 10.72 18.09 1.16
N ASP A 80 10.76 17.09 2.04
CA ASP A 80 10.01 15.84 1.87
C ASP A 80 8.50 16.16 1.83
N MET A 81 8.05 17.03 2.73
CA MET A 81 6.66 17.46 2.80
C MET A 81 6.20 18.20 1.54
N GLU A 82 7.06 19.01 0.94
CA GLU A 82 6.73 19.71 -0.30
C GLU A 82 6.51 18.72 -1.44
N VAL A 83 7.39 17.71 -1.56
CA VAL A 83 7.25 16.65 -2.57
C VAL A 83 5.97 15.84 -2.38
N LEU A 84 5.66 15.44 -1.14
CA LEU A 84 4.42 14.71 -0.87
C LEU A 84 3.17 15.53 -1.25
N ARG A 85 3.16 16.83 -0.93
CA ARG A 85 2.02 17.71 -1.24
C ARG A 85 1.89 17.98 -2.74
N SER A 86 3.00 18.21 -3.42
CA SER A 86 3.00 18.51 -4.86
C SER A 86 2.67 17.29 -5.72
N ASP A 87 3.04 16.10 -5.26
CA ASP A 87 2.84 14.84 -5.97
C ASP A 87 1.48 14.18 -5.68
N ARG A 88 0.86 14.52 -4.54
CA ARG A 88 -0.44 13.97 -4.11
C ARG A 88 -1.54 14.02 -5.18
N PRO A 89 -1.80 15.14 -5.89
CA PRO A 89 -2.85 15.17 -6.91
C PRO A 89 -2.62 14.17 -8.04
N ARG A 90 -1.36 13.90 -8.40
CA ARG A 90 -0.99 12.91 -9.41
C ARG A 90 -1.30 11.49 -8.91
N ILE A 91 -0.91 11.18 -7.67
CA ILE A 91 -1.20 9.88 -7.03
C ILE A 91 -2.70 9.64 -6.93
N GLU A 92 -3.45 10.61 -6.40
CA GLU A 92 -4.90 10.49 -6.26
C GLU A 92 -5.60 10.33 -7.63
N SER A 93 -5.12 11.00 -8.69
CA SER A 93 -5.67 10.81 -10.05
C SER A 93 -5.45 9.39 -10.60
N ILE A 94 -4.31 8.77 -10.29
CA ILE A 94 -4.05 7.37 -10.64
C ILE A 94 -4.98 6.44 -9.86
N LEU A 95 -5.07 6.64 -8.54
CA LEU A 95 -5.91 5.83 -7.67
C LEU A 95 -7.39 5.96 -8.00
N GLU A 96 -7.86 7.17 -8.34
CA GLU A 96 -9.23 7.44 -8.78
C GLU A 96 -9.59 6.60 -10.00
N LYS A 97 -8.72 6.60 -11.01
CA LYS A 97 -8.90 5.80 -12.22
C LYS A 97 -8.93 4.31 -11.90
N LEU A 98 -8.01 3.83 -11.06
CA LEU A 98 -7.93 2.42 -10.70
C LEU A 98 -9.14 1.96 -9.88
N VAL A 99 -9.60 2.77 -8.91
CA VAL A 99 -10.81 2.50 -8.13
C VAL A 99 -12.04 2.51 -9.02
N TRP A 100 -12.17 3.47 -9.93
CA TRP A 100 -13.28 3.50 -10.88
C TRP A 100 -13.32 2.25 -11.76
N LEU A 101 -12.16 1.76 -12.22
CA LEU A 101 -12.08 0.62 -13.12
C LEU A 101 -12.27 -0.73 -12.41
N LEU A 102 -11.62 -0.92 -11.26
CA LEU A 102 -11.48 -2.23 -10.60
C LEU A 102 -12.25 -2.34 -9.29
N GLY A 103 -12.69 -1.21 -8.73
CA GLY A 103 -13.27 -1.14 -7.41
C GLY A 103 -12.21 -1.10 -6.29
N GLY A 104 -12.50 -0.32 -5.25
CA GLY A 104 -11.73 -0.25 -4.01
C GLY A 104 -12.47 -0.91 -2.85
N HIS A 105 -11.83 -1.86 -2.19
CA HIS A 105 -12.36 -2.51 -0.98
C HIS A 105 -11.77 -1.85 0.27
N CYS A 106 -12.56 -1.01 0.92
CA CYS A 106 -12.17 -0.37 2.17
C CYS A 106 -12.19 -1.34 3.35
N LEU A 107 -11.09 -1.34 4.11
CA LEU A 107 -10.85 -2.20 5.26
C LEU A 107 -10.58 -1.32 6.48
N GLY A 108 -11.36 -1.49 7.54
CA GLY A 108 -11.17 -0.84 8.82
C GLY A 108 -11.45 -1.81 9.97
N ILE A 109 -11.33 -1.31 11.19
CA ILE A 109 -11.52 -2.11 12.43
C ILE A 109 -12.82 -2.91 12.44
N ASN A 110 -13.89 -2.37 11.84
CA ASN A 110 -15.22 -2.97 11.82
C ASN A 110 -15.59 -3.61 10.47
N SER A 111 -14.65 -3.76 9.53
CA SER A 111 -14.96 -4.31 8.21
C SER A 111 -15.27 -5.81 8.27
N HIS A 112 -16.25 -6.25 7.48
CA HIS A 112 -16.50 -7.67 7.23
C HIS A 112 -15.65 -8.12 6.03
N PHE A 113 -14.85 -9.16 6.22
CA PHE A 113 -13.89 -9.60 5.21
C PHE A 113 -14.32 -10.87 4.45
N ASP A 114 -15.53 -11.37 4.69
CA ASP A 114 -16.05 -12.65 4.20
C ASP A 114 -16.65 -12.62 2.78
N GLY A 115 -16.40 -11.54 2.02
CA GLY A 115 -16.82 -11.41 0.62
C GLY A 115 -18.20 -10.83 0.37
N GLN A 116 -18.89 -10.35 1.41
CA GLN A 116 -20.06 -9.48 1.23
C GLN A 116 -19.69 -8.00 1.02
N ASN A 117 -18.42 -7.64 1.23
CA ASN A 117 -17.93 -6.28 1.06
C ASN A 117 -18.05 -5.85 -0.41
N GLN A 118 -18.91 -4.88 -0.68
CA GLN A 118 -19.06 -4.30 -2.01
C GLN A 118 -17.90 -3.34 -2.27
N PRO A 119 -17.28 -3.38 -3.46
CA PRO A 119 -16.29 -2.37 -3.82
C PRO A 119 -16.94 -1.00 -3.97
N LEU A 120 -16.20 0.04 -3.57
CA LEU A 120 -16.47 1.43 -3.92
C LEU A 120 -15.87 1.71 -5.30
N TYR A 121 -16.52 2.54 -6.10
CA TYR A 121 -16.05 2.91 -7.45
C TYR A 121 -15.77 4.42 -7.58
N ASP A 122 -15.90 5.15 -6.48
CA ASP A 122 -15.55 6.57 -6.37
C ASP A 122 -14.44 6.73 -5.33
N TRP A 123 -13.34 7.39 -5.72
CA TRP A 123 -12.23 7.66 -4.83
C TRP A 123 -12.60 8.63 -3.70
N GLN A 124 -13.55 9.53 -3.92
CA GLN A 124 -14.01 10.42 -2.86
C GLN A 124 -14.75 9.64 -1.76
N GLU A 125 -15.45 8.56 -2.10
CA GLU A 125 -16.05 7.66 -1.10
C GLU A 125 -14.97 6.92 -0.29
N VAL A 126 -13.85 6.56 -0.92
CA VAL A 126 -12.68 5.98 -0.22
C VAL A 126 -12.10 7.00 0.76
N LEU A 127 -11.86 8.25 0.33
CA LEU A 127 -11.35 9.31 1.21
C LEU A 127 -12.32 9.66 2.34
N GLN A 128 -13.62 9.62 2.08
CA GLN A 128 -14.66 9.78 3.09
C GLN A 128 -14.57 8.67 4.15
N PHE A 129 -14.45 7.41 3.74
CA PHE A 129 -14.26 6.28 4.66
C PHE A 129 -13.03 6.47 5.56
N VAL A 130 -11.92 6.97 5.01
CA VAL A 130 -10.69 7.26 5.78
C VAL A 130 -10.92 8.37 6.80
N THR A 131 -11.62 9.42 6.40
CA THR A 131 -11.97 10.55 7.27
C THR A 131 -12.90 10.12 8.40
N GLU A 132 -13.91 9.30 8.10
CA GLU A 132 -14.84 8.72 9.08
C GLU A 132 -14.15 7.77 10.07
N SER A 133 -13.03 7.18 9.65
CA SER A 133 -12.15 6.38 10.52
C SER A 133 -11.24 7.25 11.42
N GLY A 134 -11.37 8.58 11.38
CA GLY A 134 -10.63 9.52 12.21
C GLY A 134 -9.18 9.74 11.75
N ILE A 135 -8.87 9.41 10.50
CA ILE A 135 -7.53 9.55 9.93
C ILE A 135 -7.50 10.79 9.04
N ASN A 136 -6.50 11.64 9.26
CA ASN A 136 -6.14 12.64 8.28
C ASN A 136 -5.19 11.97 7.29
N ALA A 137 -5.62 11.76 6.05
CA ALA A 137 -4.84 11.07 5.03
C ALA A 137 -3.69 11.95 4.52
N ASP A 138 -2.77 12.40 5.37
CA ASP A 138 -1.65 13.27 5.01
C ASP A 138 -0.68 12.57 4.04
N VAL A 139 -0.50 11.25 4.21
CA VAL A 139 0.36 10.39 3.41
C VAL A 139 -0.43 9.17 2.91
N ILE A 140 -0.17 8.79 1.66
CA ILE A 140 -0.67 7.57 1.02
C ILE A 140 0.54 6.66 0.77
N ASP A 141 0.52 5.44 1.31
CA ASP A 141 1.47 4.39 0.95
C ASP A 141 0.76 3.28 0.16
N ILE A 142 1.49 2.63 -0.73
CA ILE A 142 0.92 1.73 -1.73
C ILE A 142 1.84 0.53 -1.92
N ASP A 143 1.46 -0.58 -1.30
CA ASP A 143 2.16 -1.84 -1.52
C ASP A 143 1.52 -2.62 -2.67
N PHE A 144 2.34 -3.14 -3.58
CA PHE A 144 1.88 -4.09 -4.59
C PHE A 144 2.04 -5.52 -4.09
N PHE A 145 0.96 -6.28 -4.14
CA PHE A 145 0.92 -7.69 -3.81
C PHE A 145 0.76 -8.50 -5.10
N PRO A 146 1.72 -9.37 -5.45
CA PRO A 146 1.63 -10.19 -6.65
C PRO A 146 0.65 -11.35 -6.44
N THR A 147 0.16 -11.90 -7.56
CA THR A 147 -0.69 -13.09 -7.55
C THR A 147 -0.04 -14.22 -6.76
N SER A 148 -0.79 -14.80 -5.82
CA SER A 148 -0.30 -15.81 -4.90
C SER A 148 -1.23 -17.03 -4.85
N LEU A 149 -0.64 -18.22 -4.76
CA LEU A 149 -1.34 -19.49 -4.61
C LEU A 149 -0.80 -20.23 -3.39
N GLN A 150 -1.68 -20.59 -2.45
CA GLN A 150 -1.29 -21.37 -1.27
C GLN A 150 -2.36 -22.39 -0.89
N LYS A 151 -1.97 -23.43 -0.14
CA LYS A 151 -2.96 -24.30 0.50
C LYS A 151 -3.80 -23.47 1.47
N ASN A 152 -5.11 -23.65 1.45
CA ASN A 152 -5.96 -22.96 2.39
C ASN A 152 -5.75 -23.53 3.80
N ASN A 153 -5.45 -22.65 4.75
CA ASN A 153 -5.37 -22.99 6.18
C ASN A 153 -6.48 -22.30 6.99
N LYS A 154 -7.35 -21.51 6.34
CA LYS A 154 -8.43 -20.78 7.00
C LYS A 154 -9.73 -21.61 7.03
N PRO A 155 -10.46 -21.61 8.15
CA PRO A 155 -11.79 -22.20 8.24
C PRO A 155 -12.74 -21.68 7.17
N ILE A 156 -13.58 -22.56 6.62
CA ILE A 156 -14.68 -22.21 5.72
C ILE A 156 -15.97 -22.63 6.40
N ALA A 157 -16.92 -21.70 6.53
CA ALA A 157 -18.21 -21.98 7.17
C ALA A 157 -18.92 -23.15 6.48
N GLY A 158 -19.37 -24.13 7.27
CA GLY A 158 -20.06 -25.32 6.76
C GLY A 158 -19.16 -26.40 6.15
N ILE A 159 -17.84 -26.24 6.16
CA ILE A 159 -16.89 -27.24 5.64
C ILE A 159 -16.06 -27.82 6.79
N PRO A 160 -16.02 -29.16 6.96
CA PRO A 160 -15.20 -29.81 7.98
C PRO A 160 -13.71 -29.48 7.84
N LEU A 161 -13.00 -29.39 8.98
CA LEU A 161 -11.58 -29.01 8.99
C LEU A 161 -10.70 -29.96 8.14
N GLU A 162 -11.06 -31.23 8.11
CA GLU A 162 -10.37 -32.29 7.35
C GLU A 162 -10.45 -32.05 5.83
N GLU A 163 -11.54 -31.44 5.38
CA GLU A 163 -11.79 -31.11 3.98
C GLU A 163 -11.16 -29.78 3.56
N ILE A 164 -10.81 -28.90 4.50
CA ILE A 164 -10.14 -27.61 4.23
C ILE A 164 -8.83 -27.84 3.46
N SER A 165 -8.10 -28.91 3.78
CA SER A 165 -6.84 -29.28 3.11
C SER A 165 -6.98 -29.52 1.60
N GLN A 166 -8.22 -29.72 1.12
CA GLN A 166 -8.54 -29.93 -0.29
C GLN A 166 -8.76 -28.60 -1.03
N TYR A 167 -8.72 -27.46 -0.33
CA TYR A 167 -8.87 -26.14 -0.92
C TYR A 167 -7.52 -25.46 -1.15
N VAL A 168 -7.40 -24.80 -2.29
CA VAL A 168 -6.31 -23.88 -2.62
C VAL A 168 -6.86 -22.46 -2.58
N ALA A 169 -6.16 -21.58 -1.87
CA ALA A 169 -6.39 -20.15 -1.85
C ALA A 169 -5.64 -19.49 -3.00
N ILE A 170 -6.33 -18.59 -3.70
CA ILE A 170 -5.85 -17.87 -4.87
C ILE A 170 -6.14 -16.39 -4.63
N GLU A 171 -5.08 -15.61 -4.48
CA GLU A 171 -5.16 -14.15 -4.45
C GLU A 171 -4.64 -13.60 -5.77
N PRO A 172 -5.46 -12.90 -6.57
CA PRO A 172 -4.95 -12.15 -7.70
C PRO A 172 -4.10 -10.99 -7.22
N ALA A 173 -3.28 -10.45 -8.13
CA ALA A 173 -2.51 -9.26 -7.82
C ALA A 173 -3.42 -8.11 -7.35
N HIS A 174 -2.95 -7.33 -6.39
CA HIS A 174 -3.70 -6.19 -5.88
C HIS A 174 -2.77 -5.11 -5.37
N LEU A 175 -3.29 -3.88 -5.32
CA LEU A 175 -2.68 -2.77 -4.61
C LEU A 175 -3.31 -2.69 -3.22
N HIS A 176 -2.47 -2.54 -2.21
CA HIS A 176 -2.88 -2.24 -0.85
C HIS A 176 -2.51 -0.80 -0.55
N ILE A 177 -3.51 0.04 -0.33
CA ILE A 177 -3.35 1.48 -0.11
C ILE A 177 -3.58 1.78 1.35
N GLU A 178 -2.60 2.40 1.96
CA GLU A 178 -2.56 2.72 3.37
C GLU A 178 -2.54 4.23 3.57
N PHE A 179 -3.27 4.71 4.59
CA PHE A 179 -3.39 6.13 4.89
C PHE A 179 -2.76 6.45 6.24
N PHE A 180 -2.00 7.54 6.31
CA PHE A 180 -1.32 7.94 7.55
C PHE A 180 -1.51 9.43 7.83
N SER A 181 -1.77 9.74 9.10
CA SER A 181 -1.66 11.09 9.65
C SER A 181 -0.21 11.43 9.97
N LEU A 182 0.15 12.70 9.86
CA LEU A 182 1.46 13.19 10.27
C LEU A 182 1.41 13.91 11.62
N GLN A 183 2.44 13.67 12.43
CA GLN A 183 2.69 14.40 13.67
C GLN A 183 3.88 15.33 13.50
N ALA A 184 3.70 16.61 13.79
CA ALA A 184 4.79 17.58 13.85
C ALA A 184 5.77 17.25 15.00
N ILE A 185 7.07 17.38 14.72
CA ILE A 185 8.17 17.20 15.66
C ILE A 185 9.23 18.29 15.45
N ASP A 186 10.21 18.37 16.34
CA ASP A 186 11.27 19.37 16.20
C ASP A 186 12.07 19.16 14.90
N GLY A 187 11.98 20.13 14.00
CA GLY A 187 12.66 20.13 12.70
C GLY A 187 11.95 19.39 11.57
N GLY A 188 10.75 18.85 11.78
CA GLY A 188 10.03 18.15 10.70
C GLY A 188 8.74 17.46 11.14
N PHE A 189 8.42 16.36 10.46
CA PHE A 189 7.23 15.54 10.72
C PHE A 189 7.61 14.08 10.85
N LYS A 190 6.74 13.27 11.44
CA LYS A 190 6.83 11.82 11.43
C LYS A 190 5.45 11.22 11.21
N LEU A 191 5.41 9.97 10.77
CA LEU A 191 4.18 9.18 10.76
C LEU A 191 3.64 9.07 12.19
N GLN A 192 2.33 9.27 12.36
CA GLN A 192 1.67 9.08 13.64
C GLN A 192 1.53 7.58 13.95
N GLU A 193 1.96 7.18 15.14
CA GLU A 193 1.85 5.82 15.66
C GLU A 193 1.14 5.80 17.03
N PRO A 194 0.40 4.73 17.38
CA PRO A 194 0.10 3.57 16.55
C PRO A 194 -0.86 3.91 15.41
N LYS A 195 -0.68 3.24 14.28
CA LYS A 195 -1.52 3.43 13.11
C LYS A 195 -2.88 2.73 13.30
N PRO A 196 -4.02 3.42 13.18
CA PRO A 196 -5.32 2.76 13.12
C PRO A 196 -5.43 1.88 11.87
N LEU A 197 -6.13 0.74 11.99
CA LEU A 197 -6.41 -0.13 10.84
C LEU A 197 -7.38 0.59 9.90
N CYS A 198 -6.86 1.06 8.76
CA CYS A 198 -7.61 1.67 7.69
C CYS A 198 -6.81 1.57 6.38
N SER A 199 -7.37 0.87 5.40
CA SER A 199 -6.77 0.72 4.09
C SER A 199 -7.81 0.53 3.00
N CYS A 200 -7.38 0.62 1.74
CA CYS A 200 -8.17 0.31 0.56
C CYS A 200 -7.41 -0.69 -0.31
N GLN A 201 -8.07 -1.77 -0.71
CA GLN A 201 -7.48 -2.75 -1.62
C GLN A 201 -8.12 -2.68 -3.00
N ILE A 202 -7.29 -2.55 -4.04
CA ILE A 202 -7.72 -2.58 -5.44
C ILE A 202 -7.27 -3.89 -6.05
N TRP A 203 -8.20 -4.81 -6.29
CA TRP A 203 -7.91 -6.15 -6.77
C TRP A 203 -8.02 -6.25 -8.30
N THR A 204 -7.04 -6.90 -8.95
CA THR A 204 -7.09 -7.17 -10.40
C THR A 204 -8.05 -8.30 -10.78
N GLY A 205 -8.63 -8.98 -9.78
CA GLY A 205 -9.60 -10.05 -9.95
C GLY A 205 -10.25 -10.45 -8.63
N LYS A 206 -11.07 -11.50 -8.62
CA LYS A 206 -11.72 -11.98 -7.40
C LYS A 206 -10.84 -13.00 -6.66
N PRO A 207 -10.42 -12.73 -5.42
CA PRO A 207 -9.72 -13.72 -4.61
C PRO A 207 -10.67 -14.87 -4.27
N LEU A 208 -10.18 -16.11 -4.40
CA LEU A 208 -11.03 -17.29 -4.28
C LEU A 208 -10.35 -18.48 -3.62
N LEU A 209 -11.17 -19.31 -3.00
CA LEU A 209 -10.87 -20.68 -2.61
C LEU A 209 -11.38 -21.64 -3.67
N LYS A 210 -10.57 -22.61 -4.08
CA LYS A 210 -10.97 -23.65 -5.05
C LYS A 210 -10.76 -25.04 -4.45
N ASN A 211 -11.83 -25.85 -4.40
CA ASN A 211 -11.73 -27.25 -4.04
C ASN A 211 -11.06 -28.04 -5.18
N MET A 212 -9.96 -28.72 -4.87
CA MET A 212 -9.15 -29.43 -5.87
C MET A 212 -9.78 -30.74 -6.36
N LYS A 213 -10.75 -31.30 -5.62
CA LYS A 213 -11.47 -32.53 -6.02
C LYS A 213 -12.76 -32.23 -6.77
N THR A 214 -13.56 -31.30 -6.26
CA THR A 214 -14.91 -31.01 -6.79
C THR A 214 -14.94 -29.84 -7.76
N GLY A 215 -13.91 -28.99 -7.75
CA GLY A 215 -13.87 -27.75 -8.53
C GLY A 215 -14.71 -26.61 -7.96
N ALA A 216 -15.41 -26.80 -6.83
CA ALA A 216 -16.21 -25.76 -6.19
C ALA A 216 -15.37 -24.52 -5.81
N THR A 217 -15.93 -23.33 -5.98
CA THR A 217 -15.23 -22.05 -5.73
C THR A 217 -15.99 -21.15 -4.76
N TYR A 218 -15.25 -20.43 -3.90
CA TYR A 218 -15.79 -19.43 -2.98
C TYR A 218 -14.95 -18.16 -3.06
N THR A 219 -15.56 -17.00 -3.21
CA THR A 219 -14.85 -15.71 -3.17
C THR A 219 -14.55 -15.33 -1.72
N ARG A 220 -13.33 -14.89 -1.43
CA ARG A 220 -12.91 -14.45 -0.08
C ARG A 220 -11.85 -13.37 -0.16
N TYR A 221 -12.11 -12.21 0.44
CA TYR A 221 -11.18 -11.07 0.44
C TYR A 221 -10.26 -11.05 1.66
N ASP A 222 -10.38 -12.03 2.54
CA ASP A 222 -9.61 -12.17 3.77
C ASP A 222 -8.64 -13.33 3.73
N LEU A 223 -8.19 -13.75 2.54
CA LEU A 223 -7.26 -14.86 2.41
C LEU A 223 -5.89 -14.48 3.03
N CYS A 224 -5.42 -13.26 2.82
CA CYS A 224 -4.16 -12.70 3.29
C CYS A 224 -2.98 -13.67 3.07
N ILE A 225 -2.84 -14.23 1.87
CA ILE A 225 -1.79 -15.22 1.55
C ILE A 225 -0.62 -14.64 0.76
N SER A 226 -0.83 -13.51 0.09
CA SER A 226 0.19 -12.78 -0.64
C SER A 226 1.05 -11.95 0.31
N THR A 227 2.29 -11.74 -0.11
CA THR A 227 3.26 -10.88 0.57
C THR A 227 3.60 -9.71 -0.34
N PRO A 228 3.85 -8.51 0.18
CA PRO A 228 4.16 -7.36 -0.66
C PRO A 228 5.45 -7.63 -1.44
N TYR A 229 5.47 -7.21 -2.70
CA TYR A 229 6.65 -7.27 -3.55
C TYR A 229 7.46 -5.99 -3.35
N ASP A 230 8.54 -6.08 -2.57
CA ASP A 230 9.48 -4.97 -2.40
C ASP A 230 10.72 -5.21 -3.27
N THR A 231 10.87 -4.43 -4.34
CA THR A 231 12.02 -4.47 -5.25
C THR A 231 13.30 -3.92 -4.61
N MET A 232 13.18 -3.21 -3.48
CA MET A 232 14.26 -2.43 -2.87
C MET A 232 14.81 -3.08 -1.59
N GLY A 233 14.33 -4.28 -1.21
CA GLY A 233 14.90 -5.07 -0.12
C GLY A 233 14.73 -4.47 1.28
N ILE A 234 13.84 -3.48 1.43
CA ILE A 234 13.42 -2.99 2.74
C ILE A 234 12.38 -4.01 3.25
N PRO A 235 12.59 -4.64 4.42
CA PRO A 235 11.64 -5.63 4.91
C PRO A 235 10.28 -4.96 5.11
N PRO A 236 9.18 -5.55 4.60
CA PRO A 236 7.85 -5.03 4.86
C PRO A 236 7.63 -5.04 6.37
N VAL A 237 7.23 -3.90 6.92
CA VAL A 237 6.61 -3.88 8.24
C VAL A 237 5.20 -4.42 8.02
N ILE A 238 5.04 -5.74 8.21
CA ILE A 238 3.73 -6.37 8.18
C ILE A 238 2.98 -5.85 9.42
N CYS A 239 2.17 -4.80 9.23
CA CYS A 239 1.19 -4.38 10.21
C CYS A 239 0.00 -5.36 10.11
N LEU A 240 -0.04 -6.34 11.03
CA LEU A 240 -1.22 -7.18 11.28
C LEU A 240 -2.24 -6.43 12.13
#